data_AF-A0A9P3UAH0-F1
#
_entry.id   AF-A0A9P3UAH0-F1
#
_cell.length_a   1.000
_cell.length_b   1.000
_cell.length_c   1.000
_cell.angle_alpha   90.00
_cell.angle_beta   90.00
_cell.angle_gamma   90.00
#
_symmetry.space_group_name_H-M   'P 1'
#
loop_
_entity.id
_entity.type
_entity.pdbx_description
1 polymer ?
#
loop_
_entity_poly.entity_id
_entity_poly.type
_entity_poly.pdbx_seq_one_letter_code
_entity_poly.pdbx_strand_id
1 'polypeptide(L)'
;LAKDYATEFLERHAGYMHQLKMPLILEEFGLARDGWEKQEWTTPSSSNRYSPEAATTFRDDYFNHIYAVVHATARNSFAGIAPWAWSGQGRPSDTGPQQLGDPPHETPGWYSIYDQDAGTINIISNYSKG
;
A
#
# COMPACT_ATOMS: atom_id res chain seq x y z
N LEU A 1 -7.98 -11.04 -9.57
CA LEU A 1 -8.35 -9.73 -10.16
C LEU A 1 -7.37 -8.62 -9.79
N ALA A 2 -7.30 -8.15 -8.54
CA ALA A 2 -6.39 -7.04 -8.18
C ALA A 2 -4.90 -7.39 -8.36
N LYS A 3 -4.47 -8.57 -7.90
CA LYS A 3 -3.10 -9.08 -8.07
C LYS A 3 -2.73 -9.29 -9.54
N ASP A 4 -3.65 -9.87 -10.32
CA ASP A 4 -3.44 -10.11 -11.77
C ASP A 4 -3.26 -8.79 -12.53
N TYR A 5 -4.14 -7.81 -12.29
CA TYR A 5 -4.03 -6.47 -12.86
C TYR A 5 -2.67 -5.83 -12.52
N ALA A 6 -2.25 -5.95 -11.26
CA ALA A 6 -1.00 -5.36 -10.83
C ALA A 6 0.22 -6.06 -11.45
N THR A 7 0.22 -7.38 -11.56
CA THR A 7 1.27 -8.12 -12.28
C THR A 7 1.38 -7.63 -13.73
N GLU A 8 0.26 -7.61 -14.46
CA GLU A 8 0.23 -7.16 -15.85
C GLU A 8 0.69 -5.70 -16.00
N PHE A 9 0.28 -4.83 -15.06
CA PHE A 9 0.73 -3.44 -15.04
C PHE A 9 2.24 -3.33 -14.84
N LEU A 10 2.80 -4.02 -13.85
CA LEU A 10 4.23 -3.95 -13.50
C LEU A 10 5.10 -4.52 -14.61
N GLU A 11 4.76 -5.70 -15.15
CA GLU A 11 5.51 -6.35 -16.21
C GLU A 11 5.51 -5.52 -17.51
N ARG A 12 4.36 -4.93 -17.86
CA ARG A 12 4.24 -4.07 -19.05
C ARG A 12 5.14 -2.84 -18.94
N HIS A 13 5.13 -2.13 -17.81
CA HIS A 13 5.96 -0.95 -17.63
C HIS A 13 7.45 -1.31 -17.54
N ALA A 14 7.79 -2.42 -16.87
CA ALA A 14 9.16 -2.93 -16.86
C ALA A 14 9.67 -3.24 -18.27
N GLY A 15 8.81 -3.79 -19.14
CA GLY A 15 9.09 -4.03 -20.55
C GLY A 15 9.40 -2.76 -21.34
N TYR A 16 8.60 -1.70 -21.16
CA TYR A 16 8.87 -0.39 -21.79
C TYR A 16 10.21 0.19 -21.32
N MET A 17 10.46 0.15 -20.01
CA MET A 17 11.68 0.73 -19.43
C MET A 17 12.94 -0.06 -19.82
N HIS A 18 12.82 -1.38 -20.00
CA HIS A 18 13.88 -2.20 -20.57
C HIS A 18 14.24 -1.78 -22.00
N GLN A 19 13.25 -1.55 -22.87
CA GLN A 19 13.48 -1.07 -24.24
C GLN A 19 14.15 0.31 -24.26
N LEU A 20 13.75 1.18 -23.34
CA LEU A 20 14.31 2.53 -23.21
C LEU A 20 15.66 2.57 -22.47
N LYS A 21 16.11 1.45 -21.88
CA LYS A 21 17.32 1.35 -21.04
C LYS A 21 17.32 2.37 -19.90
N MET A 22 16.15 2.60 -19.29
CA MET A 22 15.98 3.50 -18.15
C MET A 22 15.56 2.74 -16.90
N PRO A 23 15.99 3.16 -15.70
CA PRO A 23 15.52 2.57 -14.45
C PRO A 23 14.04 2.92 -14.20
N LEU A 24 13.30 1.99 -13.59
CA LEU A 24 11.90 2.20 -13.19
C LEU A 24 11.78 2.15 -11.66
N ILE A 25 11.05 3.10 -11.06
CA ILE A 25 10.67 3.06 -9.66
C ILE A 25 9.15 2.93 -9.59
N LEU A 26 8.64 1.97 -8.81
CA LEU A 26 7.23 1.96 -8.43
C LEU A 26 7.05 2.90 -7.26
N GLU A 27 6.87 4.19 -7.54
CA GLU A 27 6.91 5.23 -6.49
C GLU A 27 5.65 5.29 -5.62
N GLU A 28 4.53 4.74 -6.09
CA GLU A 28 3.29 4.68 -5.33
C GLU A 28 2.51 3.39 -5.62
N PHE A 29 2.07 2.74 -4.55
CA PHE A 29 1.04 1.70 -4.57
C PHE A 29 0.42 1.58 -3.17
N GLY A 30 -0.85 1.22 -3.09
CA GLY A 30 -1.56 1.12 -1.82
C GLY A 30 -2.80 0.25 -1.94
N LEU A 31 -3.24 -0.29 -0.81
CA LEU A 31 -4.54 -0.94 -0.69
C LEU A 31 -5.18 -0.53 0.64
N ALA A 32 -6.49 -0.36 0.61
CA ALA A 32 -7.31 -0.10 1.78
C ALA A 32 -7.16 -1.20 2.86
N ARG A 33 -7.49 -0.89 4.11
CA ARG A 33 -7.63 -1.87 5.21
C ARG A 33 -8.81 -2.83 4.94
N ASP A 34 -9.14 -3.71 5.89
CA ASP A 34 -10.25 -4.68 5.75
C ASP A 34 -11.59 -4.10 6.25
N GLY A 35 -11.62 -2.83 6.64
CA GLY A 35 -12.78 -2.14 7.20
C GLY A 35 -14.05 -2.11 6.33
N TRP A 36 -13.93 -2.55 5.07
CA TRP A 36 -15.00 -2.65 4.08
C TRP A 36 -15.78 -3.97 4.15
N GLU A 37 -15.24 -5.01 4.80
CA GLU A 37 -15.91 -6.33 4.88
C GLU A 37 -17.18 -6.33 5.73
N LYS A 38 -17.27 -5.45 6.74
CA LYS A 38 -18.37 -5.44 7.74
C LYS A 38 -19.47 -4.45 7.41
N GLN A 39 -19.77 -4.25 6.14
CA GLN A 39 -20.80 -3.30 5.76
C GLN A 39 -22.19 -3.96 5.65
N GLU A 40 -22.97 -3.87 6.72
CA GLU A 40 -24.42 -3.85 6.56
C GLU A 40 -24.82 -2.51 5.93
N TRP A 41 -25.72 -2.53 4.94
CA TRP A 41 -26.21 -1.34 4.24
C TRP A 41 -26.78 -0.26 5.20
N THR A 42 -27.24 -0.68 6.38
CA THR A 42 -27.87 0.14 7.42
C THR A 42 -26.86 0.76 8.39
N THR A 43 -25.61 0.30 8.43
CA THR A 43 -24.59 0.83 9.35
C THR A 43 -23.96 2.08 8.73
N PRO A 44 -23.93 3.23 9.44
CA PRO A 44 -23.31 4.44 8.93
C PRO A 44 -21.88 4.16 8.47
N SER A 45 -21.58 4.60 7.24
CA SER A 45 -20.35 4.38 6.47
C SER A 45 -19.03 4.72 7.20
N SER A 46 -19.07 5.33 8.38
CA SER A 46 -17.95 6.07 8.96
C SER A 46 -17.18 5.34 10.06
N SER A 47 -17.68 4.24 10.66
CA SER A 47 -17.02 3.73 11.88
C SER A 47 -15.89 2.74 11.66
N ASN A 48 -15.86 1.98 10.56
CA ASN A 48 -14.87 0.89 10.40
C ASN A 48 -13.95 1.01 9.17
N ARG A 49 -14.36 1.71 8.10
CA ARG A 49 -13.60 1.72 6.83
C ARG A 49 -12.20 2.34 6.95
N TYR A 50 -12.08 3.38 7.76
CA TYR A 50 -10.83 4.14 7.94
C TYR A 50 -10.24 3.98 9.34
N SER A 51 -10.79 3.03 10.10
CA SER A 51 -10.38 2.79 11.49
C SER A 51 -8.96 2.21 11.50
N PRO A 52 -8.05 2.76 12.32
CA PRO A 52 -6.72 2.17 12.53
C PRO A 52 -6.78 0.78 13.16
N GLU A 53 -7.88 0.42 13.80
CA GLU A 53 -8.14 -0.90 14.39
C GLU A 53 -8.58 -1.96 13.36
N ALA A 54 -9.00 -1.55 12.15
CA ALA A 54 -9.32 -2.50 11.09
C ALA A 54 -8.07 -3.30 10.68
N ALA A 55 -8.21 -4.59 10.38
CA ALA A 55 -7.10 -5.43 9.95
C ALA A 55 -6.59 -5.03 8.55
N THR A 56 -5.39 -5.50 8.19
CA THR A 56 -4.74 -5.23 6.89
C THR A 56 -4.51 -6.52 6.10
N THR A 57 -5.32 -7.55 6.28
CA THR A 57 -5.03 -8.88 5.71
C THR A 57 -4.97 -8.87 4.19
N PHE A 58 -5.89 -8.16 3.51
CA PHE A 58 -5.83 -8.03 2.06
C PHE A 58 -4.68 -7.14 1.60
N ARG A 59 -4.40 -6.06 2.33
CA ARG A 59 -3.25 -5.18 2.07
C ARG A 59 -1.95 -5.98 2.16
N ASP A 60 -1.79 -6.81 3.18
CA ASP A 60 -0.58 -7.58 3.42
C ASP A 60 -0.37 -8.64 2.32
N ASP A 61 -1.42 -9.38 1.93
CA ASP A 61 -1.35 -10.31 0.79
C ASP A 61 -1.03 -9.58 -0.53
N TYR A 62 -1.64 -8.41 -0.75
CA TYR A 62 -1.39 -7.59 -1.93
C TYR A 62 0.04 -7.04 -1.95
N PHE A 63 0.53 -6.49 -0.83
CA PHE A 63 1.88 -5.94 -0.72
C PHE A 63 2.91 -7.04 -0.95
N ASN A 64 2.76 -8.20 -0.31
CA ASN A 64 3.67 -9.32 -0.51
C ASN A 64 3.74 -9.74 -1.98
N HIS A 65 2.59 -9.76 -2.69
CA HIS A 65 2.55 -10.04 -4.12
C HIS A 65 3.26 -8.97 -4.96
N ILE A 66 2.99 -7.69 -4.72
CA ILE A 66 3.63 -6.58 -5.46
C ILE A 66 5.15 -6.61 -5.28
N TYR A 67 5.62 -6.73 -4.04
CA TYR A 67 7.04 -6.82 -3.75
C TYR A 67 7.67 -8.06 -4.42
N ALA A 68 7.02 -9.22 -4.38
CA ALA A 68 7.51 -10.42 -5.05
C ALA A 68 7.68 -10.22 -6.56
N VAL A 69 6.68 -9.62 -7.24
CA VAL A 69 6.76 -9.31 -8.68
C VAL A 69 7.89 -8.31 -8.95
N VAL A 70 7.93 -7.19 -8.22
CA VAL A 70 8.97 -6.16 -8.40
C VAL A 70 10.36 -6.76 -8.20
N HIS A 71 10.60 -7.56 -7.16
CA HIS A 71 11.90 -8.20 -6.93
C HIS A 71 12.26 -9.24 -8.00
N ALA A 72 11.29 -10.02 -8.50
CA ALA A 72 11.52 -10.97 -9.58
C ALA A 72 11.93 -10.26 -10.89
N THR A 73 11.33 -9.09 -11.16
CA THR A 73 11.59 -8.27 -12.35
C THR A 73 12.75 -7.28 -12.18
N ALA A 74 13.14 -6.95 -10.94
CA ALA A 74 14.17 -5.97 -10.59
C ALA A 74 15.55 -6.31 -11.16
N ARG A 75 15.81 -7.59 -11.46
CA ARG A 75 17.06 -7.99 -12.10
C ARG A 75 17.31 -7.29 -13.45
N ASN A 76 16.29 -6.71 -14.09
CA ASN A 76 16.43 -6.08 -15.41
C ASN A 76 15.82 -4.67 -15.57
N SER A 77 14.92 -4.18 -14.69
CA SER A 77 14.24 -2.89 -14.91
C SER A 77 13.89 -2.06 -13.65
N PHE A 78 13.47 -2.67 -12.54
CA PHE A 78 13.10 -1.91 -11.33
C PHE A 78 14.31 -1.53 -10.48
N ALA A 79 14.40 -0.25 -10.13
CA ALA A 79 15.42 0.35 -9.27
C ALA A 79 14.90 0.69 -7.86
N GLY A 80 13.59 0.57 -7.61
CA GLY A 80 13.00 0.86 -6.31
C GLY A 80 11.50 0.70 -6.28
N ILE A 81 10.95 0.76 -5.05
CA ILE A 81 9.53 0.66 -4.76
C ILE A 81 9.22 1.43 -3.47
N ALA A 82 8.11 2.18 -3.44
CA ALA A 82 7.67 2.94 -2.27
C ALA A 82 6.15 2.77 -2.07
N PRO A 83 5.70 2.22 -0.92
CA PRO A 83 4.28 2.11 -0.62
C PRO A 83 3.71 3.47 -0.20
N TRP A 84 2.50 3.75 -0.65
CA TRP A 84 1.70 4.89 -0.21
C TRP A 84 0.76 4.44 0.93
N ALA A 85 0.84 5.01 2.14
CA ALA A 85 1.87 5.93 2.63
C ALA A 85 2.15 5.72 4.12
N TRP A 86 3.31 6.20 4.59
CA TRP A 86 3.69 6.10 6.00
C TRP A 86 3.01 7.17 6.86
N SER A 87 2.26 6.73 7.87
CA SER A 87 1.63 7.61 8.87
C SER A 87 2.27 7.48 10.25
N GLY A 88 3.05 6.43 10.48
CA GLY A 88 3.74 6.19 11.76
C GLY A 88 2.77 6.27 12.94
N GLN A 89 3.05 7.18 13.87
CA GLN A 89 2.26 7.34 15.11
C GLN A 89 0.96 8.12 14.92
N GLY A 90 0.76 8.83 13.81
CA GLY A 90 -0.43 9.64 13.59
C GLY A 90 -1.70 8.79 13.46
N ARG A 91 -2.83 9.30 13.92
CA ARG A 91 -4.16 8.66 13.80
C ARG A 91 -5.23 9.64 13.32
N PRO A 92 -6.29 9.16 12.62
CA PRO A 92 -7.43 10.01 12.25
C PRO A 92 -8.11 10.70 13.43
N SER A 93 -8.05 10.10 14.63
CA SER A 93 -8.64 10.63 15.86
C SER A 93 -7.79 11.69 16.56
N ASP A 94 -6.57 11.96 16.10
CA ASP A 94 -5.68 12.92 16.75
C ASP A 94 -6.24 14.35 16.67
N THR A 95 -6.10 15.10 17.77
CA THR A 95 -6.55 16.49 17.83
C THR A 95 -5.54 17.42 17.15
N GLY A 96 -5.97 18.15 16.13
CA GLY A 96 -5.13 19.09 15.38
C GLY A 96 -4.97 18.70 13.92
N PRO A 97 -4.03 19.33 13.18
CA PRO A 97 -3.73 18.91 11.81
C PRO A 97 -3.25 17.46 11.81
N GLN A 98 -4.00 16.59 11.14
CA GLN A 98 -3.66 15.18 11.01
C GLN A 98 -2.39 15.06 10.15
N GLN A 99 -1.28 14.68 10.76
CA GLN A 99 -0.03 14.37 10.07
C GLN A 99 -0.02 12.89 9.67
N LEU A 100 -0.84 12.57 8.68
CA LEU A 100 -0.95 11.24 8.10
C LEU A 100 -0.28 11.22 6.73
N GLY A 101 0.03 10.01 6.26
CA GLY A 101 0.44 9.77 4.88
C GLY A 101 -0.68 10.04 3.87
N ASP A 102 -1.94 9.98 4.30
CA ASP A 102 -3.09 10.39 3.48
C ASP A 102 -3.15 11.94 3.42
N PRO A 103 -2.99 12.58 2.24
CA PRO A 103 -3.03 14.02 2.11
C PRO A 103 -4.43 14.58 2.39
N PRO A 104 -4.58 15.89 2.69
CA PRO A 104 -5.84 16.48 3.16
C PRO A 104 -7.05 16.39 2.21
N HIS A 105 -6.84 15.99 0.95
CA HIS A 105 -7.92 15.77 -0.02
C HIS A 105 -8.42 14.33 -0.03
N GLU A 106 -7.74 13.41 0.64
CA GLU A 106 -8.12 12.02 0.87
C GLU A 106 -8.71 11.85 2.26
N THR A 107 -9.51 10.81 2.46
CA THR A 107 -10.04 10.50 3.79
C THR A 107 -8.91 10.05 4.72
N PRO A 108 -8.74 10.66 5.91
CA PRO A 108 -7.77 10.23 6.91
C PRO A 108 -7.89 8.74 7.25
N GLY A 109 -6.81 7.98 7.10
CA GLY A 109 -6.76 6.55 7.39
C GLY A 109 -7.08 5.62 6.22
N TRP A 110 -7.15 6.14 4.99
CA TRP A 110 -7.49 5.36 3.81
C TRP A 110 -6.36 4.40 3.40
N TYR A 111 -5.18 4.94 3.13
CA TYR A 111 -3.98 4.20 2.73
C TYR A 111 -2.86 4.25 3.77
N SER A 112 -3.00 5.06 4.82
CA SER A 112 -2.11 5.10 5.99
C SER A 112 -1.59 3.73 6.44
N ILE A 113 -0.27 3.61 6.54
CA ILE A 113 0.48 2.54 7.22
C ILE A 113 0.92 3.09 8.57
N TYR A 114 0.38 2.51 9.63
CA TYR A 114 0.66 2.92 11.00
C TYR A 114 1.83 2.15 11.60
N ASP A 115 2.44 2.70 12.65
CA ASP A 115 3.50 2.06 13.44
C ASP A 115 3.08 0.74 14.09
N GLN A 116 1.78 0.52 14.25
CA GLN A 116 1.19 -0.71 14.80
C GLN A 116 0.83 -1.76 13.73
N ASP A 117 0.97 -1.44 12.43
CA ASP A 117 0.70 -2.37 11.32
C ASP A 117 1.87 -3.36 11.15
N ALA A 118 2.15 -4.16 12.18
CA ALA A 118 3.32 -5.02 12.26
C ALA A 118 3.42 -6.00 11.07
N GLY A 119 2.29 -6.52 10.57
CA GLY A 119 2.25 -7.38 9.38
C GLY A 119 2.78 -6.66 8.14
N THR A 120 2.19 -5.51 7.80
CA THR A 120 2.62 -4.66 6.69
C THR A 120 4.08 -4.22 6.84
N ILE A 121 4.48 -3.76 8.03
CA ILE A 121 5.86 -3.32 8.32
C ILE A 121 6.85 -4.48 8.13
N ASN A 122 6.52 -5.69 8.60
CA ASN A 122 7.39 -6.85 8.44
C ASN A 122 7.59 -7.21 6.97
N ILE A 123 6.54 -7.13 6.14
CA ILE A 123 6.65 -7.36 4.70
C ILE A 123 7.60 -6.32 4.08
N ILE A 124 7.38 -5.03 4.33
CA ILE A 124 8.24 -3.95 3.83
C ILE A 124 9.70 -4.17 4.27
N SER A 125 9.91 -4.48 5.56
CA SER A 125 11.23 -4.73 6.15
C SER A 125 11.94 -5.93 5.51
N ASN A 126 11.22 -7.03 5.25
CA ASN A 126 11.79 -8.23 4.65
C ASN A 126 12.27 -7.99 3.23
N TYR A 127 11.52 -7.22 2.42
CA TYR A 127 11.93 -6.87 1.07
C TYR A 127 12.97 -5.74 0.99
N SER A 128 13.08 -4.92 2.05
CA SER A 128 14.07 -3.84 2.12
C SER A 128 15.46 -4.31 2.57
N LYS A 129 15.58 -5.52 3.12
CA LYS A 129 16.86 -6.12 3.51
C LYS A 129 17.44 -6.84 2.28
N GLY A 130 18.56 -6.33 1.78
CA GLY A 130 19.34 -6.94 0.68
C GLY A 130 20.10 -8.18 1.11
#